data_AF-J8EY80-F1
#
_entry.id   AF-J8EY80-F1
#
_cell.length_a   1.000
_cell.length_b   1.000
_cell.length_c   1.000
_cell.angle_alpha   90.00
_cell.angle_beta   90.00
_cell.angle_gamma   90.00
#
_symmetry.space_group_name_H-M   'P 1'
#
loop_
_entity.id
_entity.type
_entity.pdbx_description
1 polymer ?
#
loop_
_entity_poly.entity_id
_entity_poly.type
_entity_poly.pdbx_seq_one_letter_code
_entity_poly.pdbx_strand_id
1 'polypeptide(L)' 'MEEAIYTNEMGYGKNPIAQMSGQKLKKVDSKMTDINGDRTVDGWEYKWDASGQQNGQSKYQNTSTNGPWNTLSTSLNIK' A
#
# COMPACT_ATOMS: atom_id res chain seq x y z
N MET A 1 7.05 -18.82 -7.59
CA MET A 1 6.91 -17.76 -6.58
C MET A 1 6.04 -16.69 -7.21
N GLU A 2 5.04 -16.19 -6.49
CA GLU A 2 4.22 -15.05 -6.94
C GLU A 2 4.97 -13.76 -6.59
N GLU A 3 5.22 -12.88 -7.55
CA GLU A 3 5.79 -11.56 -7.25
C GLU A 3 4.71 -10.64 -6.65
N ALA A 4 4.99 -10.07 -5.48
CA ALA A 4 4.06 -9.21 -4.79
C ALA A 4 4.77 -8.01 -4.18
N ILE A 5 4.07 -6.88 -4.15
CA ILE A 5 4.47 -5.69 -3.40
C ILE A 5 3.59 -5.59 -2.16
N TYR A 6 4.21 -5.33 -1.02
CA TYR A 6 3.51 -5.07 0.25
C TYR A 6 3.69 -3.61 0.64
N THR A 7 2.60 -2.97 1.04
CA THR A 7 2.62 -1.59 1.55
C THR A 7 2.02 -1.59 2.94
N ASN A 8 2.75 -1.07 3.93
CA ASN A 8 2.28 -0.84 5.28
C ASN A 8 1.85 0.62 5.44
N GLU A 9 0.56 0.85 5.66
CA GLU A 9 -0.03 2.16 5.96
C GLU A 9 -0.32 2.24 7.46
N MET A 10 0.11 3.33 8.09
CA MET A 10 -0.32 3.71 9.43
C MET A 10 -1.36 4.82 9.34
N GLY A 11 -2.49 4.63 10.02
CA GLY A 11 -3.67 5.46 9.91
C GLY A 11 -4.71 4.92 8.93
N TYR A 12 -5.65 5.78 8.56
CA TYR A 12 -6.84 5.42 7.78
C TYR A 12 -6.91 6.23 6.49
N GLY A 13 -6.69 5.55 5.36
CA GLY A 13 -6.94 6.11 4.03
C GLY A 13 -8.13 5.47 3.31
N LYS A 14 -8.73 6.18 2.36
CA LYS A 14 -9.94 5.76 1.63
C LYS A 14 -9.72 5.37 0.16
N ASN A 15 -8.53 5.62 -0.39
CA ASN A 15 -8.24 5.42 -1.81
C ASN A 15 -6.80 4.92 -2.02
N PRO A 16 -6.46 3.69 -1.58
CA PRO A 16 -5.14 3.12 -1.77
C PRO A 16 -4.90 2.79 -3.25
N ILE A 17 -3.85 3.36 -3.83
CA ILE A 17 -3.44 3.12 -5.21
C ILE A 17 -1.96 2.72 -5.20
N ALA A 18 -1.67 1.50 -5.63
CA ALA A 18 -0.31 1.06 -5.94
C ALA A 18 -0.09 0.99 -7.45
N GLN A 19 1.13 1.30 -7.86
CA GLN A 19 1.60 1.23 -9.23
C GLN A 19 3.00 0.62 -9.29
N MET A 20 3.33 0.02 -10.42
CA MET A 20 4.68 -0.42 -10.75
C MET A 20 4.96 -0.07 -12.20
N SER A 21 6.06 0.65 -12.43
CA SER A 21 6.41 1.22 -13.75
C SER A 21 5.26 1.99 -14.41
N GLY A 22 4.45 2.69 -13.59
CA GLY A 22 3.29 3.47 -14.01
C GLY A 22 2.00 2.68 -14.23
N GLN A 23 2.04 1.34 -14.20
CA GLN A 23 0.85 0.49 -14.31
C GLN A 23 0.22 0.28 -12.94
N LYS A 24 -1.11 0.44 -12.84
CA LYS A 24 -1.84 0.17 -11.58
C LYS A 24 -1.79 -1.31 -11.25
N LEU A 25 -1.48 -1.61 -9.99
CA LEU A 25 -1.51 -2.97 -9.48
C LEU A 25 -2.89 -3.30 -8.90
N LYS A 26 -3.24 -4.59 -8.97
CA LYS A 26 -4.46 -5.10 -8.34
C LYS A 26 -4.18 -5.40 -6.87
N LYS A 27 -5.00 -4.87 -5.96
CA LYS A 27 -4.99 -5.31 -4.56
C LYS A 27 -5.51 -6.75 -4.49
N VAL A 28 -4.73 -7.65 -3.92
CA VAL A 28 -5.10 -9.07 -3.78
C VAL A 28 -5.49 -9.44 -2.36
N ASP A 29 -4.93 -8.76 -1.36
CA ASP A 29 -5.26 -9.00 0.04
C ASP A 29 -5.00 -7.75 0.90
N SER A 30 -5.55 -7.74 2.11
CA SER A 30 -5.30 -6.71 3.11
C SER A 30 -5.46 -7.24 4.53
N LYS A 31 -4.59 -6.81 5.43
CA LYS A 31 -4.60 -7.17 6.85
C LYS A 31 -4.57 -5.92 7.71
N MET A 32 -5.38 -5.90 8.77
CA MET A 32 -5.31 -4.84 9.80
C MET A 32 -4.02 -4.96 10.60
N THR A 33 -3.39 -3.83 10.90
CA THR A 33 -2.25 -3.75 11.82
C THR A 33 -2.70 -3.18 13.16
N ASP A 34 -2.22 -3.80 14.24
CA ASP A 34 -2.31 -3.35 15.63
C ASP A 34 -0.86 -3.42 16.14
N ILE A 35 -0.20 -2.27 16.23
CA ILE A 35 1.24 -2.19 16.53
C ILE A 35 1.51 -2.15 18.04
N ASN A 36 0.51 -1.84 18.85
CA ASN A 36 0.64 -1.66 20.29
C ASN A 36 -0.08 -2.75 21.13
N GLY A 37 -0.86 -3.61 20.49
CA GLY A 37 -1.59 -4.72 21.10
C GLY A 37 -2.85 -4.32 21.87
N ASP A 38 -3.38 -3.11 21.66
CA ASP A 38 -4.53 -2.59 22.39
C ASP A 38 -5.89 -3.02 21.79
N ARG A 39 -5.87 -3.80 20.70
CA ARG A 39 -7.03 -4.26 19.92
C ARG A 39 -7.71 -3.16 19.10
N THR A 40 -7.04 -2.03 18.91
CA THR A 40 -7.44 -0.98 17.97
C THR A 40 -6.71 -1.18 16.66
N VAL A 41 -7.39 -0.89 15.56
CA VAL A 41 -6.73 -0.88 14.25
C VAL A 41 -5.88 0.38 14.15
N ASP A 42 -4.57 0.22 14.01
CA ASP A 42 -3.64 1.33 13.80
C ASP A 42 -3.40 1.60 12.32
N GLY A 43 -3.67 0.61 11.46
CA GLY A 43 -3.41 0.73 10.03
C GLY A 43 -3.70 -0.55 9.25
N TRP A 44 -3.09 -0.64 8.08
CA TRP A 44 -3.31 -1.73 7.13
C TRP A 44 -2.03 -2.10 6.40
N GLU A 45 -1.80 -3.40 6.27
CA GLU A 45 -0.91 -3.96 5.26
C GLU A 45 -1.73 -4.33 4.03
N TYR A 46 -1.30 -3.89 2.84
CA TYR A 46 -1.90 -4.27 1.57
C TYR A 46 -0.94 -5.11 0.74
N LYS A 47 -1.44 -6.21 0.16
CA LYS A 47 -0.73 -7.02 -0.83
C LYS A 47 -1.22 -6.66 -2.23
N TRP A 48 -0.27 -6.41 -3.13
CA TRP A 48 -0.51 -6.06 -4.53
C TRP A 48 0.08 -7.12 -5.45
N ASP A 49 -0.68 -7.56 -6.45
CA ASP A 49 -0.19 -8.45 -7.50
C ASP A 49 0.81 -7.71 -8.38
N ALA A 50 2.06 -8.14 -8.37
CA ALA A 50 3.14 -7.61 -9.19
C ALA A 50 3.71 -8.70 -10.12
N SER A 51 2.91 -9.73 -10.42
CA SER A 51 3.33 -10.88 -11.23
C SER A 51 3.93 -10.44 -12.56
N GLY A 52 5.13 -10.92 -12.86
CA GLY A 52 5.88 -10.56 -14.07
C GLY A 52 6.48 -9.14 -14.06
N GLN A 53 6.42 -8.41 -12.95
CA GLN A 53 6.99 -7.06 -12.80
C GLN A 53 8.16 -7.05 -11.82
N GLN A 54 9.31 -7.56 -12.27
CA GLN A 54 10.48 -7.83 -11.41
C GLN A 54 11.36 -6.61 -11.14
N ASN A 55 11.24 -5.54 -11.94
CA ASN A 55 12.05 -4.33 -11.81
C ASN A 55 11.26 -3.08 -12.20
N GLY A 56 11.73 -1.92 -11.72
CA GLY A 56 11.12 -0.62 -11.99
C GLY A 56 10.71 0.13 -10.73
N GLN A 57 9.96 1.22 -10.92
CA GLN A 57 9.53 2.08 -9.83
C GLN A 57 8.17 1.64 -9.32
N SER A 58 8.12 1.17 -8.07
CA SER A 58 6.89 1.04 -7.32
C SER A 58 6.50 2.38 -6.71
N LYS A 59 5.22 2.73 -6.78
CA LYS A 59 4.63 3.88 -6.11
C LYS A 59 3.38 3.45 -5.36
N TYR A 60 3.17 4.04 -4.21
CA TYR A 60 1.94 3.91 -3.44
C TYR A 60 1.46 5.30 -3.03
N GLN A 61 0.14 5.49 -3.07
CA GLN A 61 -0.51 6.65 -2.47
C GLN A 61 -1.83 6.27 -1.82
N ASN A 62 -2.22 7.02 -0.81
CA ASN A 62 -3.54 6.94 -0.22
C ASN A 62 -3.95 8.30 0.36
N THR A 63 -5.24 8.60 0.29
CA THR A 63 -5.81 9.85 0.80
C THR A 63 -6.46 9.57 2.15
N SER A 64 -6.10 10.35 3.17
CA SER A 64 -6.69 10.27 4.51
C SER A 64 -8.22 10.28 4.48
N THR A 65 -8.86 9.51 5.36
CA THR A 65 -10.32 9.57 5.58
C THR A 65 -10.74 10.87 6.26
N ASN A 66 -9.87 11.42 7.11
CA ASN A 66 -10.11 12.61 7.91
C ASN A 66 -9.67 13.88 7.18
N GLY A 67 -10.40 14.98 7.42
CA GLY A 67 -10.01 16.31 6.97
C GLY A 67 -8.57 16.65 7.43
N PRO A 68 -7.77 17.34 6.62
CA PRO A 68 -8.09 17.95 5.33
C PRO A 68 -7.92 17.01 4.12
N TRP A 69 -7.98 15.69 4.31
CA TRP A 69 -7.84 14.68 3.25
C TRP A 69 -6.50 14.77 2.50
N ASN A 70 -5.42 14.95 3.25
CA ASN A 70 -4.08 14.92 2.68
C ASN A 70 -3.79 13.55 2.05
N THR A 71 -3.06 13.56 0.94
CA THR A 71 -2.59 12.33 0.28
C THR A 71 -1.15 12.05 0.70
N LEU A 72 -0.94 10.89 1.32
CA LEU A 72 0.39 10.36 1.60
C LEU A 72 0.84 9.54 0.39
N SER A 73 2.14 9.55 0.12
CA SER A 73 2.73 8.73 -0.93
C SER A 73 4.11 8.25 -0.54
N THR A 74 4.50 7.10 -1.10
CA THR A 74 5.85 6.55 -1.00
C THR A 74 6.24 5.89 -2.32
N SER A 75 7.53 5.69 -2.55
CA SER A 75 8.03 5.01 -3.74
C SER A 75 9.31 4.25 -3.47
N LEU A 76 9.51 3.15 -4.20
CA LEU A 76 10.69 2.31 -4.14
C LEU A 76 11.14 1.98 -5.56
N ASN A 77 12.43 2.11 -5.84
CA ASN A 77 13.01 1.64 -7.10
C ASN A 77 13.58 0.23 -6.88
N ILE A 78 13.07 -0.74 -7.63
CA ILE A 78 13.45 -2.15 -7.59
C ILE A 78 14.39 -2.41 -8.78
N LYS A 79 15.55 -2.99 -8.52
CA LYS A 79 16.61 -3.28 -9.52
C LYS A 79 16.82 -4.78 -9.66
#